data_AF-A0A257QEQ1-F1
#
_entry.id   AF-A0A257QEQ1-F1
#
_cell.length_a   1.000
_cell.length_b   1.000
_cell.length_c   1.000
_cell.angle_alpha   90.00
_cell.angle_beta   90.00
_cell.angle_gamma   90.00
#
_symmetry.space_group_name_H-M   'P 1'
#
loop_
_entity.id
_entity.type
_entity.pdbx_description
1 polymer ?
#
loop_
_entity_poly.entity_id
_entity_poly.type
_entity_poly.pdbx_seq_one_letter_code
_entity_poly.pdbx_strand_id
1 'polypeptide(L)' 'MSQIEQIEMDHHRAQLLGDVRQLVEKYRTIFDWDIPDVDQKAADHEIIEGLRAALVDVAQELTQLEPRQKL' A
#
# COMPACT_ATOMS: atom_id res chain seq x y z
N MET A 1 0.05 6.83 26.10
CA MET A 1 -0.50 7.89 25.24
C MET A 1 -1.79 8.38 25.86
N SER A 2 -2.04 9.69 25.81
CA SER A 2 -3.29 10.29 26.26
C SER A 2 -4.46 9.97 25.32
N GLN A 3 -5.70 10.20 25.77
CA GLN A 3 -6.89 9.96 24.95
C GLN A 3 -6.91 10.82 23.67
N ILE A 4 -6.37 12.04 23.73
CA ILE A 4 -6.28 12.96 22.59
C ILE A 4 -5.25 12.46 21.57
N GLU A 5 -4.08 12.01 22.04
CA GLU A 5 -3.05 11.42 21.16
C GLU A 5 -3.57 10.19 20.41
N GLN A 6 -4.39 9.36 21.05
CA GLN A 6 -4.97 8.19 20.40
C GLN A 6 -5.95 8.56 19.27
N ILE A 7 -6.80 9.58 19.48
CA ILE A 7 -7.76 10.05 18.48
C ILE A 7 -7.03 10.59 17.24
N GLU A 8 -5.99 11.40 17.44
CA GLU A 8 -5.18 11.91 16.32
C GLU A 8 -4.48 10.77 15.57
N MET A 9 -3.93 9.79 16.28
CA MET A 9 -3.34 8.60 15.64
C MET A 9 -4.36 7.82 14.81
N ASP A 10 -5.60 7.67 15.29
CA ASP A 10 -6.65 6.97 14.54
C ASP A 10 -7.09 7.77 13.31
N HIS A 11 -7.13 9.10 13.38
CA HIS A 11 -7.39 9.96 12.23
C HIS A 11 -6.29 9.82 11.16
N HIS A 12 -5.02 9.84 11.56
CA HIS A 12 -3.90 9.63 10.64
C HIS A 12 -3.92 8.23 10.01
N ARG A 13 -4.29 7.18 10.77
CA ARG A 13 -4.48 5.83 10.21
C ARG A 13 -5.58 5.79 9.16
N ALA A 14 -6.70 6.47 9.41
CA ALA A 14 -7.81 6.54 8.45
C ALA A 14 -7.40 7.30 7.18
N GLN A 15 -6.64 8.38 7.32
CA GLN A 15 -6.09 9.13 6.17
C GLN A 15 -5.14 8.26 5.34
N LEU A 16 -4.20 7.57 5.99
CA LEU A 16 -3.28 6.64 5.31
C LEU A 16 -4.03 5.55 4.54
N LEU A 17 -5.09 5.00 5.12
CA LEU A 17 -5.93 4.01 4.43
C LEU A 17 -6.61 4.60 3.18
N GLY A 18 -7.06 5.86 3.26
CA GLY A 18 -7.62 6.59 2.12
C GLY A 18 -6.60 6.77 0.99
N ASP A 19 -5.38 7.16 1.34
CA ASP A 19 -4.29 7.37 0.38
C ASP A 19 -3.92 6.06 -0.32
N VAL A 20 -3.81 4.95 0.42
CA VAL A 20 -3.53 3.63 -0.17
C VAL A 20 -4.65 3.19 -1.11
N ARG A 21 -5.92 3.45 -0.78
CA ARG A 21 -7.05 3.17 -1.70
C ARG A 21 -6.94 3.97 -3.00
N GLN A 22 -6.58 5.25 -2.92
CA GLN A 22 -6.39 6.08 -4.12
C GLN A 22 -5.24 5.58 -4.99
N LEU A 23 -4.17 5.05 -4.39
CA LEU A 23 -3.08 4.42 -5.14
C LEU A 23 -3.56 3.19 -5.91
N VAL A 24 -4.38 2.34 -5.30
CA VAL A 24 -4.96 1.17 -5.99
C VAL A 24 -5.79 1.62 -7.19
N GLU A 25 -6.67 2.60 -7.04
CA GLU A 25 -7.49 3.10 -8.18
C GLU A 25 -6.64 3.72 -9.29
N LYS A 26 -5.57 4.45 -8.92
CA LYS A 26 -4.61 4.98 -9.89
C LYS A 26 -3.99 3.86 -10.72
N TYR A 27 -3.53 2.78 -10.09
CA TYR A 27 -2.92 1.67 -10.81
C TYR A 27 -3.95 0.86 -11.60
N ARG A 28 -5.17 0.65 -11.09
CA ARG A 28 -6.26 0.08 -11.88
C ARG A 28 -6.45 0.84 -13.18
N THR A 29 -6.53 2.17 -13.13
CA THR A 29 -6.68 3.03 -14.31
C THR A 29 -5.50 2.88 -15.29
N ILE A 30 -4.28 2.69 -14.79
CA ILE A 30 -3.09 2.46 -15.64
C ILE A 30 -3.14 1.08 -16.31
N PHE A 31 -3.66 0.07 -15.62
CA PHE A 31 -3.78 -1.31 -16.10
C PHE A 31 -5.05 -1.57 -16.94
N ASP A 32 -6.04 -0.68 -16.86
CA ASP A 32 -7.29 -0.68 -17.63
C ASP A 32 -7.06 -0.29 -19.11
N TRP A 33 -6.02 -0.88 -19.71
CA TRP A 33 -5.92 -0.97 -21.16
C TRP A 33 -7.15 -1.78 -21.59
N ASP A 34 -7.87 -1.33 -22.63
CA ASP A 34 -9.09 -1.98 -23.17
C ASP A 34 -8.86 -3.48 -23.47
N ILE A 35 -8.87 -4.32 -22.44
CA ILE A 35 -8.68 -5.77 -22.49
C ILE A 35 -10.04 -6.35 -22.11
N PRO A 36 -10.80 -6.83 -23.11
CA PRO A 36 -12.03 -7.57 -22.86
C PRO A 36 -11.75 -8.74 -21.91
N ASP A 37 -12.69 -9.00 -21.01
CA ASP A 37 -12.67 -10.16 -20.10
C ASP A 37 -11.50 -10.20 -19.11
N VAL A 38 -10.92 -9.04 -18.76
CA VAL A 38 -9.89 -8.97 -17.70
C VAL A 38 -10.43 -9.52 -16.39
N ASP A 39 -9.67 -10.45 -15.78
CA ASP A 39 -9.94 -10.89 -14.41
C ASP A 39 -9.55 -9.77 -13.44
N GLN A 40 -10.50 -8.87 -13.16
CA GLN A 40 -10.31 -7.73 -12.27
C GLN A 40 -9.79 -8.16 -10.89
N LYS A 41 -10.16 -9.34 -10.40
CA LYS A 41 -9.72 -9.82 -9.09
C LYS A 41 -8.25 -10.23 -9.11
N ALA A 42 -7.80 -10.86 -10.19
CA ALA A 42 -6.39 -11.16 -10.40
C ALA A 42 -5.58 -9.86 -10.57
N ALA A 43 -6.09 -8.89 -11.34
CA ALA A 43 -5.44 -7.58 -11.49
C ALA A 43 -5.30 -6.84 -10.14
N ASP A 44 -6.38 -6.82 -9.34
CA ASP A 44 -6.37 -6.24 -8.00
C ASP A 44 -5.34 -6.90 -7.09
N HIS A 45 -5.21 -8.23 -7.16
CA HIS A 45 -4.20 -8.97 -6.41
C HIS A 45 -2.79 -8.51 -6.77
N GLU A 46 -2.46 -8.46 -8.06
CA GLU A 46 -1.13 -8.03 -8.52
C GLU A 46 -0.80 -6.58 -8.15
N ILE A 47 -1.79 -5.68 -8.23
CA ILE A 47 -1.63 -4.28 -7.81
C ILE A 47 -1.29 -4.21 -6.31
N ILE A 48 -2.00 -4.97 -5.48
CA ILE A 48 -1.77 -4.98 -4.03
C ILE A 48 -0.39 -5.57 -3.68
N GLU A 49 0.00 -6.66 -4.32
CA GLU A 49 1.32 -7.26 -4.07
C GLU A 49 2.47 -6.34 -4.54
N GLY A 50 2.30 -5.66 -5.68
CA GLY A 50 3.22 -4.63 -6.13
C GLY A 50 3.35 -3.46 -5.14
N LEU A 51 2.23 -2.97 -4.60
CA LEU A 51 2.22 -1.92 -3.57
C LEU A 51 2.90 -2.37 -2.27
N ARG A 52 2.72 -3.64 -1.85
CA ARG A 52 3.41 -4.19 -0.67
C ARG A 52 4.92 -4.24 -0.89
N ALA A 53 5.37 -4.74 -2.04
CA ALA A 53 6.78 -4.82 -2.38
C ALA A 53 7.42 -3.42 -2.41
N ALA A 54 6.78 -2.47 -3.09
CA ALA A 54 7.26 -1.09 -3.14
C ALA A 54 7.35 -0.45 -1.75
N LEU A 55 6.39 -0.71 -0.86
CA LEU A 55 6.45 -0.23 0.53
C LEU A 55 7.61 -0.84 1.30
N VAL A 56 7.92 -2.12 1.09
CA VAL A 56 9.09 -2.78 1.70
C VAL A 56 10.38 -2.13 1.21
N ASP A 57 10.51 -1.89 -0.09
CA ASP A 57 11.70 -1.27 -0.68
C ASP A 57 11.91 0.15 -0.13
N VAL A 58 10.85 0.98 -0.14
CA VAL A 58 10.87 2.33 0.45
C VAL A 58 11.21 2.29 1.94
N ALA A 59 10.66 1.33 2.69
CA ALA A 59 10.97 1.20 4.11
C ALA A 59 12.45 0.86 4.31
N GLN A 60 13.02 -0.05 3.52
CA GLN A 60 14.45 -0.39 3.59
C GLN A 60 15.34 0.82 3.28
N GLU A 61 15.02 1.57 2.23
CA GLU A 61 15.74 2.79 1.84
C GLU A 61 15.72 3.86 2.94
N LEU A 62 14.55 4.09 3.54
CA LEU A 62 14.34 5.18 4.50
C LEU A 62 14.79 4.82 5.92
N THR A 63 14.83 3.54 6.29
CA THR A 63 15.11 3.12 7.67
C THR A 63 16.50 2.48 7.86
N GLN A 64 17.25 2.21 6.79
CA GLN A 64 18.53 1.48 6.83
C GLN A 64 18.49 0.21 7.69
N LEU A 65 17.33 -0.45 7.78
CA LEU A 65 17.20 -1.70 8.52
C LEU A 65 17.97 -2.79 7.76
N GLU A 66 19.16 -3.13 8.27
CA GLU A 66 19.89 -4.32 7.87
C GLU A 66 18.93 -5.52 7.81
N PRO A 67 18.98 -6.35 6.75
CA PRO A 67 18.11 -7.52 6.65
C PRO A 67 18.29 -8.36 7.92
N ARG A 68 17.17 -8.75 8.56
CA ARG A 68 17.21 -9.69 9.70
C ARG A 68 18.07 -10.88 9.30
N GLN A 69 19.25 -10.99 9.89
CA GLN A 69 20.07 -12.20 9.80
C GLN A 69 19.18 -13.34 10.26
N LYS A 70 18.94 -14.31 9.37
CA LYS A 70 18.23 -15.53 9.70
C LYS A 70 19.01 -16.21 10.85
N LEU A 71 18.37 -16.34 12.01
CA LEU A 71 18.81 -17.20 13.11
C LEU A 71 18.76 -18.67 12.67
#